data_AF-A0AAJ1P9A0-F1
#
_entry.id   AF-A0AAJ1P9A0-F1
#
_cell.length_a   1.000
_cell.length_b   1.000
_cell.length_c   1.000
_cell.angle_alpha   90.00
_cell.angle_beta   90.00
_cell.angle_gamma   90.00
#
_symmetry.space_group_name_H-M   'P 1'
#
loop_
_entity.id
_entity.type
_entity.pdbx_description
1 polymer ?
#
loop_
_entity_poly.entity_id
_entity_poly.type
_entity_poly.pdbx_seq_one_letter_code
_entity_poly.pdbx_strand_id
1 'polypeptide(L)' 'MSRVMIRYWTNFAATGDPNGSGLPECPACGSNGQRYMLLGGCHDTSDSMSYARSSR' A
#
# COMPACT_ATOMS: atom_id res chain seq x y z
N MET A 1 2.55 -5.24 -9.44
CA MET A 1 2.88 -3.99 -8.72
C MET A 1 2.72 -2.73 -9.58
N SER A 2 3.27 -2.65 -10.80
CA SER A 2 3.15 -1.45 -11.66
C SER A 2 1.72 -1.00 -11.95
N ARG A 3 0.79 -1.92 -12.25
CA ARG A 3 -0.63 -1.59 -12.51
C ARG A 3 -1.34 -0.92 -11.33
N VAL A 4 -0.95 -1.24 -10.09
CA VAL A 4 -1.55 -0.65 -8.89
C VAL A 4 -1.13 0.81 -8.78
N MET A 5 0.17 1.10 -8.92
CA MET A 5 0.70 2.47 -8.96
C MET A 5 0.04 3.31 -10.06
N ILE A 6 -0.06 2.76 -11.28
CA ILE A 6 -0.64 3.47 -12.43
C ILE A 6 -2.08 3.86 -12.14
N ARG A 7 -2.90 2.98 -11.54
CA ARG A 7 -4.31 3.28 -11.24
C ARG A 7 -4.46 4.38 -10.18
N TYR A 8 -3.64 4.38 -9.12
CA TYR A 8 -3.66 5.48 -8.14
C TYR A 8 -3.34 6.83 -8.80
N TRP A 9 -2.32 6.88 -9.65
CA TRP A 9 -1.95 8.11 -10.35
C TRP A 9 -2.99 8.56 -11.37
N THR A 10 -3.60 7.64 -12.10
CA THR A 10 -4.69 7.97 -13.05
C THR A 10 -5.91 8.53 -12.33
N ASN A 11 -6.33 7.93 -11.21
CA ASN A 11 -7.45 8.43 -10.42
C ASN A 11 -7.16 9.84 -9.87
N PHE A 12 -5.97 10.02 -9.29
CA PHE A 12 -5.55 11.31 -8.77
C PHE A 12 -5.53 12.40 -9.85
N ALA A 13 -5.01 12.11 -11.04
CA ALA A 13 -5.00 13.06 -12.14
C ALA A 13 -6.40 13.42 -12.65
N ALA A 14 -7.37 12.50 -12.55
CA ALA A 14 -8.73 12.69 -13.03
C ALA A 14 -9.61 13.47 -12.04
N THR A 15 -9.51 13.18 -10.73
CA THR A 15 -10.47 13.69 -9.72
C THR A 15 -9.81 14.37 -8.53
N GLY A 16 -8.49 14.29 -8.39
CA GLY A 16 -7.77 14.70 -7.18
C GLY A 16 -7.82 13.67 -6.03
N ASP A 17 -8.59 12.59 -6.19
CA ASP A 17 -8.65 11.48 -5.23
C ASP A 17 -7.92 10.25 -5.82
N PRO A 18 -6.83 9.78 -5.19
CA PRO A 18 -6.14 8.59 -5.68
C PRO A 18 -6.95 7.30 -5.48
N ASN A 19 -7.97 7.30 -4.61
CA ASN A 19 -8.73 6.10 -4.26
C ASN A 19 -9.66 5.62 -5.37
N GLY A 20 -10.04 4.35 -5.31
CA GLY A 20 -10.95 3.76 -6.29
C GLY A 20 -11.18 2.27 -6.08
N SER A 21 -12.17 1.72 -6.77
CA SER A 21 -12.58 0.33 -6.59
C SER A 21 -11.47 -0.68 -6.93
N GLY A 22 -11.24 -1.62 -6.02
CA GLY A 22 -10.21 -2.66 -6.18
C GLY A 22 -8.78 -2.17 -5.91
N LEU A 23 -8.62 -1.02 -5.27
CA LEU A 23 -7.37 -0.54 -4.71
C LEU A 23 -7.48 -0.48 -3.18
N PRO A 24 -6.40 -0.79 -2.45
CA PRO A 24 -6.30 -0.44 -1.02
C PRO A 24 -6.58 1.05 -0.79
N GLU A 25 -7.03 1.41 0.40
CA GLU A 25 -7.21 2.82 0.74
C GLU A 25 -5.85 3.52 0.87
N CYS A 26 -5.66 4.62 0.14
CA CYS A 26 -4.53 5.51 0.30
C CYS A 26 -4.95 6.64 1.25
N PRO A 27 -4.37 6.71 2.47
CA PRO A 27 -4.78 7.69 3.46
C PRO A 27 -4.39 9.11 3.01
N ALA A 28 -5.29 10.06 3.21
CA ALA A 28 -4.98 11.47 2.98
C ALA A 28 -3.91 11.96 3.97
N CYS A 29 -2.91 12.70 3.47
CA CYS A 29 -2.00 13.46 4.32
C CYS A 29 -2.76 14.65 4.91
N GLY A 30 -3.10 14.57 6.20
CA GLY A 30 -3.83 15.63 6.91
C GLY A 30 -3.02 16.23 8.06
N SER A 31 -3.62 17.21 8.74
CA SER A 31 -3.08 17.90 9.92
C SER A 31 -2.75 16.97 11.09
N ASN A 32 -3.25 15.74 11.07
CA ASN A 32 -3.22 14.81 12.20
C ASN A 32 -2.01 13.85 12.13
N GLY A 33 -0.97 14.23 11.37
CA GLY A 33 0.24 13.45 11.15
C GLY A 33 0.35 12.90 9.72
N GLN A 34 1.59 12.69 9.28
CA GLN A 34 1.90 12.11 7.97
C GLN A 34 1.45 10.64 7.96
N ARG A 35 0.47 10.30 7.12
CA ARG A 35 0.06 8.91 6.85
C ARG A 35 0.56 8.54 5.46
N TYR A 36 1.19 7.39 5.34
CA TYR A 36 1.77 6.93 4.08
C TYR A 36 1.36 5.50 3.79
N MET A 37 1.15 5.23 2.51
CA MET A 37 0.98 3.88 2.01
C MET A 37 2.32 3.37 1.49
N LEU A 38 2.77 2.24 2.04
CA LEU A 38 3.95 1.55 1.54
C LEU A 38 3.53 0.67 0.36
N LEU A 39 3.91 1.07 -0.86
CA LEU A 39 3.76 0.22 -2.04
C LEU A 39 4.98 -0.69 -2.16
N GLY A 40 4.93 -1.81 -1.46
CA GLY A 40 6.00 -2.81 -1.48
C GLY A 40 5.71 -3.94 -0.50
N GLY A 41 5.53 -5.13 -1.05
CA GLY A 41 5.35 -6.37 -0.31
C GLY A 41 5.18 -7.49 -1.33
N CYS A 42 6.09 -8.47 -1.33
CA CYS A 42 5.79 -9.72 -1.99
C CYS A 42 4.62 -10.34 -1.22
N HIS A 43 3.52 -10.60 -1.93
CA HIS A 43 2.42 -11.36 -1.37
C HIS A 43 2.82 -12.83 -1.42
N ASP A 44 3.83 -13.20 -0.63
CA ASP A 44 4.15 -14.59 -0.32
C ASP A 44 3.66 -14.83 1.10
N THR A 45 2.35 -15.06 1.21
CA THR A 45 1.68 -15.55 2.42
C THR A 45 2.19 -16.97 2.67
N SER A 46 3.37 -17.12 3.29
CA SER A 46 3.73 -18.35 4.02
C SER A 46 5.00 -18.33 4.88
N ASP A 47 5.95 -17.39 4.72
CA ASP A 47 7.28 -17.56 5.35
C ASP A 47 7.63 -16.64 6.53
N SER A 48 6.66 -15.99 7.16
CA SER A 48 6.89 -15.14 8.34
C SER A 48 6.90 -15.90 9.68
N MET A 49 6.88 -17.25 9.69
CA MET A 49 6.92 -18.04 10.93
C MET A 49 8.23 -18.80 11.19
N SER A 50 9.21 -18.76 10.28
CA SER A 50 10.50 -19.46 10.45
C SER A 50 11.56 -18.63 11.20
N TYR A 51 11.50 -17.29 11.18
CA TYR A 51 12.53 -16.45 11.81
C TYR A 51 12.44 -16.34 13.34
N ALA A 52 11.30 -16.68 13.95
CA ALA A 52 11.08 -16.48 15.39
C ALA A 52 11.49 -17.68 16.26
N ARG A 53 11.90 -18.82 15.68
CA ARG A 53 12.18 -20.06 16.45
C ARG A 53 13.65 -20.50 16.47
N SER A 54 14.54 -19.81 15.75
CA SER A 54 15.96 -20.22 15.61
C SER A 54 16.96 -19.30 16.32
N SER A 55 16.50 -18.49 17.29
CA SER A 55 17.39 -17.78 18.21
C SER A 55 17.12 -18.25 19.64
N ARG A 56 17.53 -19.49 19.93
CA ARG A 56 17.71 -20.01 21.28
C ARG A 56 19.07 -20.68 21.36
#